data_AF-A0A918ILS5-F1
#
_entry.id   AF-A0A918ILS5-F1
#
_cell.length_a   1.000
_cell.length_b   1.000
_cell.length_c   1.000
_cell.angle_alpha   90.00
_cell.angle_beta   90.00
_cell.angle_gamma   90.00
#
_symmetry.space_group_name_H-M   'P 1'
#
loop_
_entity.id
_entity.type
_entity.pdbx_description
1 polymer ?
#
loop_
_entity_poly.entity_id
_entity_poly.type
_entity_poly.pdbx_seq_one_letter_code
_entity_poly.pdbx_strand_id
1 'polypeptide(L)'
;MGRPESPVDYTVREVGEHAQFLRDARTRAGITYAEMAKTSQWSAASFKRAASGKTLPAQTLALGYLRACGVGAGSGLLLRWTSLHARAAVSLAVRARQAATGVRPHPQFVRDRADLSGALRDAYAAAGRPSFRAMALMAGGWRLPRSTAHSIVSARSLPGCLDQYIAFLTSCGVGVEQLPPWFAAWHKVMGEPGPGEVRAYGSSHWKLRTQANLAYCVWLAGRSGEAPAPLIAV
;
A
#
# COMPACT_ATOMS: atom_id res chain seq x y z
N MET A 1 -21.41 14.26 -30.28
CA MET A 1 -21.04 13.18 -29.34
C MET A 1 -19.53 13.22 -29.15
N GLY A 2 -19.07 13.66 -27.97
CA GLY A 2 -17.63 13.83 -27.69
C GLY A 2 -16.94 12.49 -27.39
N ARG A 3 -15.62 12.44 -27.66
CA ARG A 3 -14.78 11.27 -27.33
C ARG A 3 -14.99 10.85 -25.86
N PRO A 4 -15.23 9.55 -25.59
CA PRO A 4 -15.36 9.05 -24.22
C PRO A 4 -14.18 9.47 -23.35
N GLU A 5 -14.45 9.76 -22.08
CA GLU A 5 -13.40 10.03 -21.12
C GLU A 5 -12.54 8.78 -20.93
N SER A 6 -11.22 8.93 -21.00
CA SER A 6 -10.30 7.80 -20.78
C SER A 6 -10.47 7.20 -19.38
N PRO A 7 -10.21 5.89 -19.21
CA PRO A 7 -10.19 5.26 -17.90
C PRO A 7 -9.28 6.00 -16.90
N VAL A 8 -9.62 5.92 -15.61
CA VAL A 8 -8.77 6.44 -14.54
C VAL A 8 -7.49 5.61 -14.46
N ASP A 9 -6.36 6.28 -14.30
CA ASP A 9 -5.07 5.65 -14.06
C ASP A 9 -4.95 5.21 -12.58
N TYR A 10 -4.68 3.93 -12.36
CA TYR A 10 -4.49 3.31 -11.04
C TYR A 10 -3.04 2.87 -10.77
N THR A 11 -2.05 3.37 -11.53
CA THR A 11 -0.62 3.08 -11.32
C THR A 11 -0.18 3.37 -9.88
N VAL A 12 -0.73 4.42 -9.29
CA VAL A 12 -0.76 4.64 -7.84
C VAL A 12 -2.22 4.51 -7.41
N ARG A 13 -2.55 3.40 -6.74
CA ARG A 13 -3.93 3.05 -6.38
C ARG A 13 -4.64 4.20 -5.66
N GLU A 14 -3.97 4.83 -4.70
CA GLU A 14 -4.54 5.90 -3.87
C GLU A 14 -4.84 7.17 -4.69
N VAL A 15 -4.03 7.47 -5.71
CA VAL A 15 -4.27 8.58 -6.64
C VAL A 15 -5.44 8.25 -7.56
N GLY A 16 -5.53 6.99 -8.03
CA GLY A 16 -6.67 6.52 -8.81
C GLY A 16 -7.99 6.55 -8.01
N GLU A 17 -7.99 6.10 -6.75
CA GLU A 17 -9.13 6.20 -5.84
C GLU A 17 -9.57 7.66 -5.63
N HIS A 18 -8.61 8.57 -5.47
CA HIS A 18 -8.88 10.01 -5.36
C HIS A 18 -9.51 10.58 -6.64
N ALA A 19 -8.97 10.24 -7.81
CA ALA A 19 -9.47 10.70 -9.09
C ALA A 19 -10.88 10.15 -9.40
N GLN A 20 -11.12 8.87 -9.10
CA GLN A 20 -12.44 8.25 -9.24
C GLN A 20 -13.47 8.95 -8.35
N PHE A 21 -13.11 9.27 -7.11
CA PHE A 21 -14.00 10.03 -6.22
C PHE A 21 -14.39 11.40 -6.81
N LEU A 22 -13.46 12.11 -7.46
CA LEU A 22 -13.76 13.37 -8.15
C LEU A 22 -14.71 13.14 -9.34
N ARG A 23 -14.52 12.06 -10.12
CA ARG A 23 -15.45 11.70 -11.20
C ARG A 23 -16.84 11.40 -10.66
N ASP A 24 -16.95 10.63 -9.58
CA ASP A 24 -18.23 10.29 -8.94
C ASP A 24 -18.95 11.53 -8.40
N ALA A 25 -18.22 12.49 -7.83
CA ALA A 25 -18.79 13.77 -7.43
C ALA A 25 -19.35 14.56 -8.62
N ARG A 26 -18.63 14.61 -9.74
CA ARG A 26 -19.09 15.27 -10.97
C ARG A 26 -20.30 14.58 -11.59
N THR A 27 -20.27 13.25 -11.68
CA THR A 27 -21.38 12.46 -12.23
C THR A 27 -22.65 12.68 -11.43
N ARG A 28 -22.56 12.72 -10.09
CA ARG A 28 -23.71 13.04 -9.22
C ARG A 28 -24.23 14.46 -9.40
N ALA A 29 -23.34 15.42 -9.63
CA ALA A 29 -23.74 16.79 -9.93
C ALA A 29 -24.35 16.96 -11.34
N GLY A 30 -24.16 15.99 -12.24
CA GLY A 30 -24.72 16.02 -13.59
C GLY A 30 -24.07 17.07 -14.51
N ILE A 31 -22.88 17.59 -14.16
CA ILE A 31 -22.23 18.68 -14.89
C ILE A 31 -21.01 18.22 -15.70
N THR A 32 -20.75 18.95 -16.79
CA THR A 32 -19.60 18.79 -17.66
C THR A 32 -18.40 19.59 -17.16
N TYR A 33 -17.19 19.23 -17.61
CA TYR A 33 -15.99 20.03 -17.34
C TYR A 33 -16.07 21.45 -17.89
N ALA A 34 -16.82 21.66 -18.98
CA ALA A 34 -17.03 22.98 -19.56
C ALA A 34 -17.90 23.86 -18.64
N GLU A 35 -18.95 23.30 -18.04
CA GLU A 35 -19.80 24.02 -17.07
C GLU A 35 -19.04 24.35 -15.79
N MET A 36 -18.24 23.41 -15.27
CA MET A 36 -17.36 23.67 -14.12
C MET A 36 -16.36 24.81 -14.39
N ALA A 37 -15.84 24.90 -15.62
CA ALA A 37 -14.91 25.95 -15.99
C ALA A 37 -15.56 27.35 -16.05
N LYS A 38 -16.87 27.42 -16.29
CA LYS A 38 -17.61 28.70 -16.27
C LYS A 38 -17.81 29.25 -14.87
N THR A 39 -17.82 28.39 -13.85
CA THR A 39 -18.11 28.74 -12.45
C THR A 39 -16.87 28.72 -11.56
N SER A 40 -15.68 28.59 -12.15
CA SER A 40 -14.42 28.53 -11.40
C SER A 40 -13.27 29.21 -12.14
N GLN A 41 -12.18 29.44 -11.41
CA GLN A 41 -10.94 29.99 -11.97
C GLN A 41 -10.11 28.99 -12.80
N TRP A 42 -10.60 27.75 -12.99
CA TRP A 42 -9.84 26.67 -13.63
C TRP A 42 -10.44 26.27 -14.98
N SER A 43 -9.59 25.90 -15.93
CA SER A 43 -10.06 25.44 -17.24
C SER A 43 -10.62 24.02 -17.20
N ALA A 44 -11.48 23.69 -18.17
CA ALA A 44 -11.99 22.33 -18.35
C ALA A 44 -10.87 21.29 -18.48
N ALA A 45 -9.75 21.66 -19.12
CA ALA A 45 -8.57 20.82 -19.23
C ALA A 45 -7.89 20.55 -17.88
N SER A 46 -7.85 21.54 -16.97
CA SER A 46 -7.33 21.36 -15.61
C SER A 46 -8.20 20.40 -14.79
N PHE A 47 -9.53 20.51 -14.88
CA PHE A 47 -10.42 19.56 -14.22
C PHE A 47 -10.31 18.15 -14.78
N LYS A 48 -10.22 18.01 -16.11
CA LYS A 48 -10.01 16.71 -16.76
C LYS A 48 -8.71 16.06 -16.30
N ARG A 49 -7.61 16.82 -16.20
CA ARG A 49 -6.33 16.32 -15.67
C ARG A 49 -6.44 15.92 -14.19
N ALA A 50 -7.09 16.73 -13.36
CA ALA A 50 -7.31 16.44 -11.94
C ALA A 50 -8.07 15.11 -11.72
N ALA A 51 -9.00 14.78 -12.61
CA ALA A 51 -9.80 13.56 -12.56
C ALA A 51 -9.20 12.36 -13.35
N SER A 52 -7.94 12.44 -13.79
CA SER A 52 -7.33 11.40 -14.63
C SER A 52 -6.66 10.25 -13.87
N GLY A 53 -6.26 10.47 -12.61
CA GLY A 53 -5.48 9.51 -11.82
C GLY A 53 -3.97 9.54 -12.07
N LYS A 54 -3.50 10.28 -13.09
CA LYS A 54 -2.07 10.35 -13.44
C LYS A 54 -1.23 11.15 -12.45
N THR A 55 -1.82 12.17 -11.85
CA THR A 55 -1.16 13.08 -10.91
C THR A 55 -2.16 13.47 -9.84
N LEU A 56 -1.70 13.59 -8.59
CA LEU A 56 -2.53 14.15 -7.52
C LEU A 56 -2.67 15.66 -7.74
N PRO A 57 -3.89 16.20 -7.95
CA PRO A 57 -4.09 17.64 -8.09
C PRO A 57 -3.74 18.39 -6.81
N ALA A 58 -3.29 19.64 -6.99
CA ALA A 58 -3.14 20.59 -5.89
C ALA A 58 -4.45 20.71 -5.11
N GLN A 59 -4.34 20.89 -3.79
CA GLN A 59 -5.50 20.94 -2.90
C GLN A 59 -6.51 22.01 -3.32
N THR A 60 -6.03 23.18 -3.77
CA THR A 60 -6.87 24.29 -4.27
C THR A 60 -7.68 23.92 -5.52
N LEU A 61 -7.07 23.21 -6.47
CA LEU A 61 -7.76 22.73 -7.69
C LEU A 61 -8.81 21.67 -7.34
N ALA A 62 -8.47 20.72 -6.46
CA ALA A 62 -9.40 19.67 -6.04
C ALA A 62 -10.58 20.21 -5.21
N LEU A 63 -10.36 21.20 -4.34
CA LEU A 63 -11.44 21.92 -3.66
C LEU A 63 -12.30 22.72 -4.63
N GLY A 64 -11.69 23.39 -5.61
CA GLY A 64 -12.42 24.08 -6.68
C GLY A 64 -13.30 23.13 -7.50
N TYR A 65 -12.79 21.93 -7.80
CA TYR A 65 -13.53 20.86 -8.45
C TYR A 65 -14.78 20.50 -7.65
N LEU A 66 -14.61 20.20 -6.36
CA LEU A 66 -15.71 19.79 -5.49
C LEU A 66 -16.76 20.90 -5.32
N ARG A 67 -16.33 22.16 -5.16
CA ARG A 67 -17.22 23.32 -5.11
C ARG A 67 -18.02 23.48 -6.39
N ALA A 68 -17.41 23.31 -7.56
CA ALA A 68 -18.11 23.36 -8.83
C ALA A 68 -19.16 22.23 -8.94
N CYS A 69 -18.93 21.08 -8.30
CA CYS A 69 -19.91 19.99 -8.17
C CYS A 69 -20.94 20.20 -7.05
N GLY A 70 -21.00 21.38 -6.43
CA GLY A 70 -21.96 21.69 -5.35
C GLY A 70 -21.63 21.04 -4.00
N VAL A 71 -20.42 20.51 -3.82
CA VAL A 71 -20.01 19.92 -2.54
C VAL A 71 -19.62 21.04 -1.57
N GLY A 72 -20.53 21.30 -0.62
CA GLY A 72 -20.39 22.37 0.38
C GLY A 72 -19.43 22.05 1.53
N ALA A 73 -19.07 23.10 2.27
CA ALA A 73 -18.33 23.00 3.53
C ALA A 73 -19.13 22.17 4.55
N GLY A 74 -18.45 21.32 5.31
CA GLY A 74 -19.09 20.44 6.31
C GLY A 74 -19.77 19.19 5.74
N SER A 75 -19.78 19.00 4.41
CA SER A 75 -20.31 17.76 3.83
C SER A 75 -19.46 16.54 4.18
N GLY A 76 -20.10 15.39 4.46
CA GLY A 76 -19.39 14.12 4.65
C GLY A 76 -18.56 13.70 3.43
N LEU A 77 -18.91 14.20 2.23
CA LEU A 77 -18.10 14.05 1.02
C LEU A 77 -16.77 14.80 1.10
N LEU A 78 -16.74 16.01 1.67
CA LEU A 78 -15.51 16.76 1.84
C LEU A 78 -14.58 16.06 2.83
N LEU A 79 -15.11 15.54 3.93
CA LEU A 79 -14.32 14.75 4.88
C LEU A 79 -13.73 13.49 4.22
N ARG A 80 -14.55 12.75 3.46
CA ARG A 80 -14.08 11.58 2.71
C ARG A 80 -13.00 11.93 1.68
N TRP A 81 -13.17 13.04 0.97
CA TRP A 81 -12.16 13.56 0.04
C TRP A 81 -10.84 13.90 0.74
N THR A 82 -10.89 14.57 1.90
CA THR A 82 -9.68 14.93 2.66
C THR A 82 -8.85 13.70 2.99
N SER A 83 -9.51 12.63 3.44
CA SER A 83 -8.87 11.34 3.71
C SER A 83 -8.28 10.69 2.44
N LEU A 84 -8.98 10.75 1.31
CA LEU A 84 -8.47 10.26 0.02
C LEU A 84 -7.25 11.05 -0.46
N HIS A 85 -7.31 12.37 -0.39
CA HIS A 85 -6.24 13.26 -0.84
C HIS A 85 -4.99 13.09 0.03
N ALA A 86 -5.16 13.01 1.36
CA ALA A 86 -4.07 12.74 2.29
C ALA A 86 -3.40 11.37 2.05
N ARG A 87 -4.19 10.30 1.85
CA ARG A 87 -3.65 8.96 1.53
C ARG A 87 -2.86 8.97 0.22
N ALA A 88 -3.37 9.64 -0.81
CA ALA A 88 -2.67 9.79 -2.08
C ALA A 88 -1.36 10.57 -1.94
N ALA A 89 -1.37 11.67 -1.16
CA ALA A 89 -0.19 12.49 -0.91
C ALA A 89 0.91 11.69 -0.17
N VAL A 90 0.54 10.95 0.88
CA VAL A 90 1.46 10.08 1.62
C VAL A 90 2.06 9.01 0.70
N SER A 91 1.23 8.37 -0.12
CA SER A 91 1.67 7.30 -1.03
C SER A 91 2.67 7.80 -2.08
N LEU A 92 2.42 8.99 -2.65
CA LEU A 92 3.37 9.63 -3.56
C LEU A 92 4.67 10.03 -2.86
N ALA A 93 4.60 10.57 -1.63
CA ALA A 93 5.78 10.92 -0.86
C ALA A 93 6.66 9.70 -0.52
N VAL A 94 6.04 8.58 -0.16
CA VAL A 94 6.74 7.30 0.08
C VAL A 94 7.42 6.84 -1.20
N ARG A 95 6.71 6.81 -2.34
CA ARG A 95 7.29 6.41 -3.62
C ARG A 95 8.43 7.33 -4.07
N ALA A 96 8.32 8.64 -3.86
CA ALA A 96 9.36 9.60 -4.19
C ALA A 96 10.64 9.35 -3.36
N ARG A 97 10.49 9.07 -2.06
CA ARG A 97 11.61 8.69 -1.19
C ARG A 97 12.26 7.39 -1.64
N GLN A 98 11.45 6.38 -1.99
CA GLN A 98 11.94 5.12 -2.52
C GLN A 98 12.75 5.33 -3.80
N ALA A 99 12.24 6.11 -4.75
CA ALA A 99 12.94 6.43 -5.99
C ALA A 99 14.28 7.16 -5.73
N ALA A 100 14.32 8.08 -4.76
CA ALA A 100 15.52 8.84 -4.43
C ALA A 100 16.66 7.99 -3.84
N THR A 101 16.34 6.87 -3.18
CA THR A 101 17.38 5.99 -2.61
C THR A 101 18.16 5.21 -3.66
N GLY A 102 17.57 4.98 -4.84
CA GLY A 102 18.16 4.15 -5.91
C GLY A 102 18.26 2.65 -5.59
N VAL A 103 18.00 2.24 -4.34
CA VAL A 103 18.10 0.84 -3.89
C VAL A 103 16.80 0.11 -4.21
N ARG A 104 16.93 -1.07 -4.82
CA ARG A 104 15.80 -1.99 -5.05
C ARG A 104 16.14 -3.34 -4.43
N PRO A 105 15.39 -3.80 -3.41
CA PRO A 105 15.61 -5.14 -2.87
C PRO A 105 15.22 -6.19 -3.91
N HIS A 106 16.04 -7.24 -4.04
CA HIS A 106 15.82 -8.35 -4.96
C HIS A 106 15.62 -9.69 -4.21
N PRO A 107 14.47 -9.88 -3.54
CA PRO A 107 14.21 -11.09 -2.75
C PRO A 107 14.26 -12.38 -3.59
N GLN A 108 13.99 -12.32 -4.90
CA GLN A 108 14.03 -13.50 -5.76
C GLN A 108 15.43 -14.17 -5.85
N PHE A 109 16.51 -13.40 -5.62
CA PHE A 109 17.88 -13.89 -5.73
C PHE A 109 18.46 -14.34 -4.39
N VAL A 110 17.69 -14.31 -3.31
CA VAL A 110 18.12 -14.81 -2.01
C VAL A 110 18.42 -16.30 -2.11
N ARG A 111 19.62 -16.73 -1.68
CA ARG A 111 20.04 -18.14 -1.64
C ARG A 111 20.22 -18.65 -0.21
N ASP A 112 20.68 -17.79 0.69
CA ASP A 112 21.00 -18.15 2.07
C ASP A 112 20.59 -17.06 3.09
N ARG A 113 20.95 -17.27 4.36
CA ARG A 113 20.66 -16.34 5.46
C ARG A 113 21.35 -14.98 5.29
N ALA A 114 22.53 -14.94 4.68
CA ALA A 114 23.27 -13.69 4.46
C ALA A 114 22.61 -12.87 3.36
N ASP A 115 22.24 -13.51 2.23
CA ASP A 115 21.49 -12.87 1.14
C ASP A 115 20.15 -12.31 1.65
N LEU A 116 19.44 -13.05 2.52
CA LEU A 116 18.18 -12.58 3.11
C LEU A 116 18.39 -11.36 4.01
N SER A 117 19.45 -11.35 4.82
CA SER A 117 19.81 -10.18 5.64
C SER A 117 20.13 -8.97 4.78
N GLY A 118 20.87 -9.17 3.68
CA GLY A 118 21.15 -8.16 2.66
C GLY A 118 19.88 -7.59 2.05
N ALA A 119 18.98 -8.45 1.56
CA ALA A 119 17.70 -8.03 0.99
C ALA A 119 16.84 -7.22 1.98
N LEU A 120 16.77 -7.63 3.26
CA LEU A 120 16.04 -6.88 4.29
C LEU A 120 16.63 -5.48 4.53
N ARG A 121 17.96 -5.36 4.49
CA ARG A 121 18.64 -4.06 4.58
C ARG A 121 18.41 -3.20 3.35
N ASP A 122 18.34 -3.80 2.17
CA ASP A 122 17.98 -3.11 0.94
C ASP A 122 16.53 -2.61 0.98
N ALA A 123 15.60 -3.40 1.53
CA ALA A 123 14.23 -2.95 1.77
C ALA A 123 14.17 -1.79 2.76
N TYR A 124 14.96 -1.83 3.83
CA TYR A 124 15.08 -0.73 4.79
C TYR A 124 15.67 0.53 4.16
N ALA A 125 16.71 0.40 3.34
CA ALA A 125 17.32 1.49 2.60
C ALA A 125 16.35 2.07 1.57
N ALA A 126 15.69 1.22 0.78
CA ALA A 126 14.67 1.59 -0.18
C ALA A 126 13.51 2.34 0.48
N ALA A 127 13.14 1.99 1.71
CA ALA A 127 12.11 2.68 2.48
C ALA A 127 12.51 4.10 2.93
N GLY A 128 13.73 4.58 2.62
CA GLY A 128 14.25 5.85 3.10
C GLY A 128 14.68 5.80 4.57
N ARG A 129 15.04 4.61 5.06
CA ARG A 129 15.57 4.36 6.42
C ARG A 129 14.65 4.92 7.52
N PRO A 130 13.40 4.45 7.63
CA PRO A 130 12.48 4.90 8.68
C PRO A 130 13.08 4.66 10.07
N SER A 131 12.68 5.49 11.05
CA SER A 131 13.14 5.29 12.42
C SER A 131 12.55 4.01 13.02
N PHE A 132 13.28 3.34 13.91
CA PHE A 132 12.78 2.12 14.57
C PHE A 132 11.49 2.38 15.37
N ARG A 133 11.31 3.61 15.87
CA ARG A 133 10.07 4.04 16.53
C ARG A 133 8.91 4.07 15.53
N ALA A 134 9.11 4.65 14.35
CA ALA A 134 8.09 4.67 13.30
C ALA A 134 7.76 3.24 12.83
N MET A 135 8.78 2.39 12.64
CA MET A 135 8.57 1.00 12.25
C MET A 135 7.75 0.21 13.27
N ALA A 136 8.09 0.32 14.56
CA ALA A 136 7.34 -0.33 15.63
C ALA A 136 5.88 0.16 15.71
N LEU A 137 5.63 1.46 15.50
CA LEU A 137 4.28 2.01 15.47
C LEU A 137 3.46 1.45 14.29
N MET A 138 4.06 1.39 13.09
CA MET A 138 3.41 0.85 11.88
C MET A 138 3.14 -0.66 11.98
N ALA A 139 4.00 -1.41 12.66
CA ALA A 139 3.87 -2.84 12.86
C ALA A 139 2.83 -3.27 13.91
N GLY A 140 2.19 -2.31 14.60
CA GLY A 140 1.30 -2.62 15.73
C GLY A 140 2.04 -3.01 17.00
N GLY A 141 3.28 -2.54 17.18
CA GLY A 141 4.06 -2.71 18.41
C GLY A 141 4.74 -4.08 18.51
N TRP A 142 4.16 -5.00 19.30
CA TRP A 142 4.79 -6.25 19.76
C TRP A 142 5.28 -7.17 18.63
N ARG A 143 4.73 -7.02 17.41
CA ARG A 143 5.14 -7.80 16.23
C ARG A 143 6.53 -7.41 15.73
N LEU A 144 6.94 -6.15 15.97
CA LEU A 144 8.27 -5.68 15.65
C LEU A 144 8.77 -4.71 16.74
N PRO A 145 9.32 -5.24 17.83
CA PRO A 145 9.99 -4.42 18.84
C PRO A 145 11.13 -3.61 18.23
N ARG A 146 11.38 -2.42 18.78
CA ARG A 146 12.47 -1.52 18.29
C ARG A 146 13.83 -2.20 18.32
N SER A 147 14.11 -2.97 19.38
CA SER A 147 15.36 -3.72 19.55
C SER A 147 15.52 -4.78 18.45
N THR A 148 14.44 -5.43 18.03
CA THR A 148 14.49 -6.39 16.93
C THR A 148 14.67 -5.70 15.59
N ALA A 149 13.92 -4.63 15.31
CA ALA A 149 14.13 -3.84 14.09
C ALA A 149 15.58 -3.38 13.96
N HIS A 150 16.15 -2.87 15.05
CA HIS A 150 17.56 -2.50 15.12
C HIS A 150 18.51 -3.68 14.86
N SER A 151 18.24 -4.85 15.45
CA SER A 151 19.08 -6.05 15.28
C SER A 151 19.05 -6.59 13.85
N ILE A 152 17.90 -6.55 13.19
CA ILE A 152 17.74 -6.92 11.77
C ILE A 152 18.53 -5.97 10.88
N VAL A 153 18.35 -4.65 11.04
CA VAL A 153 19.05 -3.64 10.23
C VAL A 153 20.57 -3.68 10.47
N SER A 154 20.99 -3.97 11.70
CA SER A 154 22.40 -4.13 12.06
C SER A 154 23.00 -5.49 11.68
N ALA A 155 22.24 -6.34 10.97
CA ALA A 155 22.64 -7.70 10.60
C ALA A 155 23.09 -8.59 11.77
N ARG A 156 22.60 -8.33 12.99
CA ARG A 156 22.87 -9.16 14.19
C ARG A 156 21.95 -10.38 14.27
N SER A 157 20.77 -10.29 13.68
CA SER A 157 19.79 -11.37 13.67
C SER A 157 18.87 -11.28 12.46
N LEU A 158 18.40 -12.41 11.96
CA LEU A 158 17.22 -12.45 11.09
C LEU A 158 15.94 -12.33 11.94
N PRO A 159 14.78 -12.04 11.31
CA PRO A 159 13.49 -12.18 11.97
C PRO A 159 13.32 -13.61 12.53
N GLY A 160 12.78 -13.73 13.74
CA GLY A 160 12.61 -15.01 14.42
C GLY A 160 11.38 -15.79 13.97
N CYS A 161 10.40 -15.13 13.35
CA CYS A 161 9.19 -15.75 12.83
C CYS A 161 8.63 -14.97 11.64
N LEU A 162 7.68 -15.57 10.91
CA LEU A 162 7.05 -14.96 9.75
C LEU A 162 6.31 -13.66 10.10
N ASP A 163 5.64 -13.60 11.26
CA ASP A 163 4.94 -12.37 11.66
C ASP A 163 5.88 -11.19 11.82
N GLN A 164 7.06 -11.43 12.41
CA GLN A 164 8.09 -10.41 12.55
C GLN A 164 8.68 -10.02 11.20
N TYR A 165 8.86 -10.99 10.30
CA TYR A 165 9.31 -10.75 8.93
C TYR A 165 8.33 -9.90 8.14
N ILE A 166 7.04 -10.28 8.14
CA ILE A 166 5.96 -9.50 7.50
C ILE A 166 5.88 -8.12 8.12
N ALA A 167 5.89 -8.01 9.45
CA ALA A 167 5.82 -6.73 10.15
C ALA A 167 6.98 -5.80 9.75
N PHE A 168 8.21 -6.34 9.65
CA PHE A 168 9.36 -5.60 9.15
C PHE A 168 9.13 -5.09 7.73
N LEU A 169 8.77 -5.97 6.79
CA LEU A 169 8.54 -5.61 5.39
C LEU A 169 7.43 -4.57 5.22
N THR A 170 6.30 -4.75 5.90
CA THR A 170 5.19 -3.79 5.84
C THR A 170 5.60 -2.43 6.43
N SER A 171 6.45 -2.42 7.48
CA SER A 171 6.97 -1.19 8.07
C SER A 171 7.99 -0.47 7.16
N CYS A 172 8.61 -1.21 6.24
CA CYS A 172 9.42 -0.68 5.13
C CYS A 172 8.56 -0.26 3.92
N GLY A 173 7.23 -0.36 4.00
CA GLY A 173 6.33 0.01 2.90
C GLY A 173 6.24 -1.03 1.78
N VAL A 174 6.67 -2.27 2.02
CA VAL A 174 6.42 -3.39 1.09
C VAL A 174 4.95 -3.75 1.16
N GLY A 175 4.21 -3.39 0.10
CA GLY A 175 2.79 -3.65 -0.01
C GLY A 175 2.47 -5.13 -0.29
N VAL A 176 1.21 -5.52 -0.07
CA VAL A 176 0.73 -6.91 -0.19
C VAL A 176 1.08 -7.54 -1.54
N GLU A 177 0.93 -6.78 -2.64
CA GLU A 177 1.26 -7.20 -4.00
C GLU A 177 2.74 -7.56 -4.20
N GLN A 178 3.62 -6.99 -3.39
CA GLN A 178 5.07 -7.18 -3.48
C GLN A 178 5.58 -8.30 -2.58
N LEU A 179 4.75 -8.83 -1.66
CA LEU A 179 5.15 -9.85 -0.70
C LEU A 179 5.42 -11.26 -1.27
N PRO A 180 4.81 -11.74 -2.38
CA PRO A 180 5.02 -13.12 -2.83
C PRO A 180 6.49 -13.52 -3.05
N PRO A 181 7.35 -12.71 -3.70
CA PRO A 181 8.79 -13.00 -3.79
C PRO A 181 9.50 -13.06 -2.43
N TRP A 182 9.05 -12.26 -1.45
CA TRP A 182 9.59 -12.28 -0.09
C TRP A 182 9.19 -13.53 0.68
N PHE A 183 7.97 -14.03 0.47
CA PHE A 183 7.55 -15.31 1.05
C PHE A 183 8.41 -16.46 0.49
N ALA A 184 8.64 -16.49 -0.82
CA ALA A 184 9.53 -17.47 -1.43
C ALA A 184 10.96 -17.43 -0.84
N ALA A 185 11.52 -16.22 -0.66
CA ALA A 185 12.83 -16.03 -0.05
C ALA A 185 12.88 -16.53 1.40
N TRP A 186 11.85 -16.25 2.18
CA TRP A 186 11.73 -16.71 3.56
C TRP A 186 11.75 -18.23 3.65
N HIS A 187 10.91 -18.92 2.87
CA HIS A 187 10.85 -20.39 2.90
C HIS A 187 12.11 -21.06 2.40
N LYS A 188 12.77 -20.48 1.39
CA LYS A 188 14.05 -21.00 0.91
C LYS A 188 15.12 -21.02 2.01
N VAL A 189 15.12 -20.00 2.88
CA VAL A 189 16.16 -19.81 3.91
C VAL A 189 15.80 -20.42 5.26
N MET A 190 14.53 -20.32 5.66
CA MET A 190 14.04 -20.76 6.97
C MET A 190 13.40 -22.15 6.93
N GLY A 191 13.20 -22.71 5.73
CA GLY A 191 12.53 -23.98 5.51
C GLY A 191 11.01 -23.85 5.27
N GLU A 192 10.40 -24.94 4.85
CA GLU A 192 8.95 -25.07 4.80
C GLU A 192 8.39 -25.15 6.23
N PRO A 193 7.21 -24.56 6.49
CA PRO A 193 6.61 -24.60 7.81
C PRO A 193 6.20 -26.05 8.11
N GLY A 194 6.51 -26.54 9.30
CA GLY A 194 6.14 -27.91 9.67
C GLY A 194 4.62 -28.13 9.67
N PRO A 195 4.11 -29.36 9.54
CA PRO A 195 2.66 -29.64 9.52
C PRO A 195 1.91 -29.17 10.79
N GLY A 196 2.60 -29.01 11.92
CA GLY A 196 2.06 -28.42 13.15
C GLY A 196 2.04 -26.90 13.12
N GLU A 197 2.99 -26.28 12.43
CA GLU A 197 3.09 -24.84 12.26
C GLU A 197 1.98 -24.34 11.34
N VAL A 198 1.69 -25.03 10.23
CA VAL A 198 0.56 -24.73 9.33
C VAL A 198 -0.78 -24.77 10.06
N ARG A 199 -0.97 -25.72 10.99
CA ARG A 199 -2.17 -25.82 11.85
C ARG A 199 -2.23 -24.71 12.91
N ALA A 200 -1.09 -24.31 13.49
CA ALA A 200 -1.01 -23.17 14.40
C ALA A 200 -1.26 -21.82 13.68
N TYR A 201 -0.78 -21.68 12.45
CA TYR A 201 -1.08 -20.54 11.55
C TYR A 201 -2.58 -20.45 11.22
N GLY A 202 -3.28 -21.59 11.10
CA GLY A 202 -4.73 -21.61 10.87
C GLY A 202 -5.56 -21.25 12.11
N SER A 203 -5.13 -21.67 13.31
CA SER A 203 -5.95 -21.59 14.54
C SER A 203 -5.64 -20.42 15.46
N SER A 204 -4.40 -19.89 15.44
CA SER A 204 -3.95 -18.81 16.34
C SER A 204 -3.91 -17.42 15.68
N HIS A 205 -3.90 -17.34 14.33
CA HIS A 205 -3.87 -16.08 13.59
C HIS A 205 -5.23 -15.44 13.30
N TRP A 206 -6.36 -16.06 13.63
CA TRP A 206 -7.66 -15.45 13.32
C TRP A 206 -7.83 -14.06 13.95
N LYS A 207 -7.20 -13.83 15.12
CA LYS A 207 -7.14 -12.51 15.80
C LYS A 207 -6.07 -11.55 15.26
N LEU A 208 -5.18 -11.99 14.36
CA LEU A 208 -3.97 -11.25 13.89
C LEU A 208 -3.98 -10.96 12.38
N ARG A 209 -5.12 -11.14 11.70
CA ARG A 209 -5.24 -11.00 10.24
C ARG A 209 -4.98 -9.57 9.78
N THR A 210 -3.73 -9.28 9.43
CA THR A 210 -3.45 -8.22 8.46
C THR A 210 -3.70 -8.74 7.05
N GLN A 211 -3.94 -7.85 6.09
CA GLN A 211 -4.03 -8.24 4.67
C GLN A 211 -2.77 -9.00 4.20
N ALA A 212 -1.60 -8.73 4.79
CA ALA A 212 -0.36 -9.43 4.48
C ALA A 212 -0.37 -10.90 4.97
N ASN A 213 -0.94 -11.17 6.16
CA ASN A 213 -1.10 -12.55 6.65
C ASN A 213 -2.09 -13.33 5.77
N LEU A 214 -3.17 -12.69 5.31
CA LEU A 214 -4.12 -13.30 4.36
C LEU A 214 -3.44 -13.65 3.04
N ALA A 215 -2.67 -12.71 2.48
CA ALA A 215 -1.94 -12.92 1.24
C ALA A 215 -0.93 -14.07 1.36
N TYR A 216 -0.28 -14.21 2.52
CA TYR A 216 0.58 -15.36 2.79
C TYR A 216 -0.18 -16.69 2.75
N CYS A 217 -1.34 -16.80 3.41
CA CYS A 217 -2.15 -18.02 3.38
C CYS A 217 -2.59 -18.38 1.96
N VAL A 218 -3.03 -17.40 1.18
CA VAL A 218 -3.43 -17.59 -0.23
C VAL A 218 -2.23 -18.05 -1.07
N TRP A 219 -1.07 -17.41 -0.89
CA TRP A 219 0.16 -17.79 -1.58
C TRP A 219 0.61 -19.21 -1.23
N LEU A 220 0.50 -19.61 0.04
CA LEU A 220 0.87 -20.95 0.49
C LEU A 220 -0.05 -22.03 -0.11
N ALA A 221 -1.38 -21.80 -0.11
CA ALA A 221 -2.34 -22.71 -0.75
C ALA A 221 -2.10 -22.83 -2.27
N GLY A 222 -1.77 -21.71 -2.93
CA GLY A 222 -1.42 -21.71 -4.35
C GLY A 222 -0.15 -22.51 -4.68
N ARG A 223 0.76 -22.73 -3.72
CA ARG A 223 1.97 -23.55 -3.90
C ARG A 223 1.74 -25.04 -3.70
N SER A 224 0.83 -25.42 -2.81
CA SER A 224 0.57 -26.83 -2.48
C SER A 224 -0.35 -27.53 -3.49
N GLY A 225 -1.00 -26.79 -4.39
CA GLY A 225 -2.01 -27.35 -5.30
C GLY A 225 -3.33 -27.70 -4.61
N GLU A 226 -3.46 -27.44 -3.31
CA GLU A 226 -4.71 -27.56 -2.56
C GLU A 226 -5.50 -26.25 -2.66
N ALA A 227 -6.79 -26.36 -2.99
CA ALA A 227 -7.70 -25.21 -2.99
C ALA A 227 -7.67 -24.52 -1.62
N PRO A 228 -7.65 -23.17 -1.56
CA PRO A 228 -7.66 -22.46 -0.29
C PRO A 228 -8.91 -22.86 0.50
N ALA A 229 -8.71 -23.38 1.72
CA ALA A 229 -9.81 -23.76 2.60
C ALA A 229 -10.79 -22.57 2.74
N PRO A 230 -12.11 -22.79 2.64
CA PRO A 230 -13.09 -21.72 2.63
C PRO A 230 -12.97 -20.92 3.92
N LEU A 231 -12.87 -19.60 3.75
CA LEU A 231 -12.93 -18.63 4.83
C LEU A 231 -14.28 -18.78 5.54
N ILE A 232 -14.30 -19.40 6.71
CA ILE A 232 -15.48 -19.35 7.59
C ILE A 232 -15.62 -17.89 8.02
N ALA A 233 -16.65 -17.24 7.49
CA ALA A 233 -17.08 -15.91 7.92
C ALA A 233 -17.76 -16.04 9.29
N VAL A 234 -17.25 -15.30 10.28
CA VAL A 234 -17.97 -14.93 11.52
C VAL A 234 -17.78 -13.43 11.71
#